data_AF-W2XAG8-F1
#
_entry.id   AF-W2XAG8-F1
#
_cell.length_a   1.000
_cell.length_b   1.000
_cell.length_c   1.000
_cell.angle_alpha   90.00
_cell.angle_beta   90.00
_cell.angle_gamma   90.00
#
_symmetry.space_group_name_H-M   'P 1'
#
loop_
_entity.id
_entity.type
_entity.pdbx_description
1 polymer ?
#
loop_
_entity_poly.entity_id
_entity_poly.type
_entity_poly.pdbx_seq_one_letter_code
_entity_poly.pdbx_strand_id
1 'polypeptide(L)' 'MLTQQSVYNGHKRKHGLKFQTLVTPDGLIIHLFGPFPGRNHDIKMFAKSGLADQAQLETLPMRKRI' A
#
# COMPACT_ATOMS: atom_id res chain seq x y z
N MET A 1 -8.72 -15.95 -9.41
CA MET A 1 -7.41 -16.59 -9.17
C MET A 1 -6.31 -15.72 -9.74
N LEU A 2 -5.22 -15.47 -9.00
CA LEU A 2 -4.04 -14.80 -9.55
C LEU A 2 -3.30 -15.77 -10.47
N THR A 3 -2.97 -15.35 -11.69
CA THR A 3 -2.20 -16.17 -12.62
C THR A 3 -0.71 -16.06 -12.31
N GLN A 4 0.06 -17.09 -12.65
CA GLN A 4 1.53 -17.07 -12.51
C GLN A 4 2.16 -15.82 -13.16
N GLN A 5 1.64 -15.41 -14.31
CA GLN A 5 2.10 -14.25 -15.05
C GLN A 5 1.79 -12.92 -14.34
N SER A 6 0.66 -12.82 -13.63
CA SER A 6 0.28 -11.57 -12.96
C SER A 6 1.15 -11.28 -11.73
N VAL A 7 1.67 -12.33 -11.09
CA VAL A 7 2.57 -12.21 -9.92
C VAL A 7 4.05 -12.18 -10.30
N TYR A 8 4.41 -12.49 -11.56
CA TYR A 8 5.79 -12.41 -12.02
C TYR A 8 6.24 -10.96 -12.18
N ASN A 9 7.24 -10.56 -11.40
CA ASN A 9 7.92 -9.29 -11.59
C ASN A 9 9.09 -9.49 -12.55
N GLY A 10 8.97 -8.97 -13.78
CA GLY A 10 10.00 -9.12 -14.80
C GLY A 10 11.34 -8.47 -14.44
N HIS A 11 11.32 -7.35 -13.72
CA HIS A 11 12.54 -6.65 -13.28
C HIS A 11 13.29 -7.43 -12.19
N LYS A 12 12.57 -8.03 -11.23
CA LYS A 12 13.17 -8.85 -10.17
C LYS A 12 13.36 -10.32 -10.56
N ARG A 13 12.79 -10.74 -11.70
CA ARG A 13 12.76 -12.13 -12.20
C ARG A 13 12.24 -13.14 -11.16
N LYS A 14 11.24 -12.73 -10.37
CA LYS A 14 10.67 -13.52 -9.28
C LYS A 14 9.15 -13.37 -9.27
N HIS A 15 8.45 -14.44 -8.89
CA HIS A 15 7.03 -14.38 -8.55
C HIS A 15 6.89 -13.82 -7.13
N GLY A 16 6.00 -12.85 -6.95
CA GLY A 16 5.81 -12.25 -5.64
C GLY A 16 4.51 -11.48 -5.51
N LEU A 17 4.08 -11.37 -4.27
CA LEU A 17 3.02 -10.47 -3.86
C LEU A 17 3.68 -9.32 -3.10
N LYS A 18 3.18 -8.12 -3.34
CA LYS A 18 3.62 -6.91 -2.66
C LYS A 18 2.57 -6.54 -1.61
N PHE A 19 3.06 -6.03 -0.50
CA PHE A 19 2.27 -5.42 0.54
C PHE A 19 2.82 -4.03 0.81
N GLN A 20 1.94 -3.11 1.16
CA GLN A 20 2.28 -1.78 1.62
C GLN A 20 2.01 -1.70 3.11
N THR A 21 2.98 -1.23 3.88
CA THR A 21 2.85 -1.01 5.31
C THR A 21 3.21 0.43 5.68
N LEU A 22 2.49 1.02 6.62
CA LEU A 22 2.92 2.22 7.34
C LEU A 22 3.22 1.81 8.78
N VAL A 23 4.39 2.21 9.26
CA VAL A 23 4.90 1.84 10.59
C VAL A 23 5.18 3.11 11.37
N THR A 24 4.72 3.17 12.60
CA THR A 24 5.00 4.27 13.53
C THR A 24 6.44 4.17 14.08
N PRO A 25 7.01 5.25 14.64
CA PRO A 25 8.38 5.23 15.15
C PRO A 25 8.66 4.20 16.26
N ASP A 26 7.64 3.79 17.01
CA ASP A 26 7.69 2.74 18.03
C ASP A 26 7.56 1.32 17.45
N GLY A 27 7.39 1.19 16.13
CA GLY A 27 7.39 -0.09 15.41
C GLY A 27 6.01 -0.70 15.18
N LEU A 28 4.92 -0.03 15.54
CA LEU A 28 3.56 -0.54 15.29
C LEU A 28 3.17 -0.37 13.82
N ILE A 29 2.58 -1.40 13.22
CA ILE A 29 2.02 -1.32 11.87
C ILE A 29 0.61 -0.74 11.97
N ILE A 30 0.44 0.51 11.56
CA ILE A 30 -0.85 1.23 11.61
C ILE A 30 -1.65 1.15 10.30
N HIS A 31 -1.01 0.72 9.22
CA HIS A 31 -1.67 0.46 7.95
C HIS A 31 -0.99 -0.71 7.25
N LEU A 32 -1.80 -1.63 6.72
CA LEU A 32 -1.38 -2.76 5.91
C LEU A 32 -2.34 -2.89 4.73
N PHE A 33 -1.81 -2.85 3.51
CA PHE A 33 -2.59 -2.94 2.28
C PHE A 33 -1.98 -3.95 1.30
N GLY A 34 -2.81 -4.84 0.76
CA GLY A 34 -2.40 -5.93 -0.13
C GLY A 34 -3.29 -7.18 0.04
N PRO A 35 -3.00 -8.29 -0.66
CA PRO A 35 -1.87 -8.53 -1.57
C PRO A 35 -2.01 -7.86 -2.94
N PHE A 36 -0.93 -7.27 -3.43
CA PHE A 36 -0.85 -6.69 -4.78
C PHE A 36 0.05 -7.54 -5.70
N PRO A 37 -0.35 -7.82 -6.95
CA PRO A 37 0.47 -8.62 -7.85
C PRO A 37 1.84 -7.97 -8.10
N GLY A 38 2.93 -8.74 -7.99
CA GLY A 38 4.30 -8.24 -8.09
C GLY A 38 4.65 -7.57 -9.42
N ARG A 39 3.88 -7.84 -10.48
CA ARG A 39 3.99 -7.18 -11.79
C ARG A 39 3.57 -5.71 -11.75
N ASN A 40 2.70 -5.32 -10.82
CA ASN A 40 2.21 -3.95 -10.75
C ASN A 40 3.26 -3.01 -10.15
N HIS A 41 3.26 -1.76 -10.62
CA HIS A 41 4.08 -0.68 -10.05
C HIS A 41 3.57 -0.25 -8.68
N ASP A 42 4.49 0.14 -7.81
CA ASP A 42 4.19 0.50 -6.42
C ASP A 42 3.35 1.78 -6.34
N ILE A 43 3.49 2.71 -7.30
CA ILE A 43 2.65 3.91 -7.40
C ILE A 43 1.16 3.56 -7.54
N LYS A 44 0.85 2.47 -8.26
CA LYS A 44 -0.53 1.99 -8.41
C LYS A 44 -1.04 1.36 -7.12
N MET A 45 -0.17 0.71 -6.35
CA MET A 45 -0.51 0.18 -5.03
C MET A 45 -0.79 1.33 -4.05
N PHE A 46 0.08 2.34 -4.01
CA PHE A 46 -0.10 3.53 -3.17
C PHE A 46 -1.38 4.30 -3.50
N ALA A 47 -1.64 4.59 -4.77
CA ALA A 47 -2.87 5.28 -5.17
C ALA A 47 -4.14 4.49 -4.78
N LYS A 48 -4.10 3.15 -4.85
CA LYS A 48 -5.24 2.31 -4.43
C LYS A 48 -5.39 2.14 -2.93
N SER A 49 -4.32 2.35 -2.16
CA SER A 49 -4.36 2.19 -0.70
C SER A 49 -5.20 3.27 -0.01
N GLY A 50 -5.41 4.43 -0.65
CA GLY A 50 -6.05 5.59 -0.01
C GLY A 50 -5.24 6.19 1.14
N LEU A 51 -3.98 5.74 1.34
CA LEU A 51 -3.16 6.16 2.46
C LEU A 51 -2.90 7.67 2.46
N ALA A 52 -2.76 8.27 1.27
CA ALA A 52 -2.58 9.72 1.13
C ALA A 52 -3.80 10.50 1.66
N ASP A 53 -5.01 10.05 1.31
CA ASP A 53 -6.25 10.71 1.73
C ASP A 53 -6.44 10.59 3.25
N GLN A 54 -6.14 9.41 3.82
CA GLN A 54 -6.19 9.19 5.26
C GLN A 54 -5.23 10.10 6.03
N ALA A 55 -3.97 10.20 5.57
CA ALA A 55 -2.98 11.09 6.18
C ALA A 55 -3.40 12.57 6.10
N GLN A 56 -4.00 12.98 4.98
CA GLN A 56 -4.50 14.34 4.81
C GLN A 56 -5.70 14.67 5.72
N LEU A 57 -6.63 13.72 5.91
CA LEU A 57 -7.77 13.90 6.83
C LEU A 57 -7.33 14.12 8.28
N GLU A 58 -6.24 13.49 8.71
CA GLU A 58 -5.66 13.71 10.05
C GLU A 58 -4.93 15.05 10.17
N THR A 59 -4.41 15.58 9.06
CA THR A 59 -3.68 16.85 9.02
C THR A 59 -4.63 18.07 9.00
N LEU A 60 -5.91 17.87 8.70
CA LEU A 60 -6.93 18.90 8.91
C LEU A 60 -6.97 19.26 10.40
N PRO A 61 -7.03 20.56 10.77
CA PRO A 61 -7.09 20.94 12.17
C PRO A 61 -8.27 20.20 12.80
N MET A 62 -8.02 19.54 13.94
CA MET A 62 -8.99 18.72 14.71
C MET A 62 -10.33 19.41 15.03
N ARG A 63 -10.49 20.67 14.65
CA ARG A 63 -11.63 21.56 14.89
C ARG A 63 -12.86 21.32 14.00
N LYS A 64 -12.84 20.37 13.06
CA LYS A 64 -13.99 20.08 12.18
C LYS A 64 -14.49 18.63 12.26
N ARG A 65 -14.36 17.99 13.42
CA ARG A 65 -15.17 16.81 13.78
C ARG A 65 -16.21 17.26 14.81
N ILE A 66 -17.24 17.96 14.32
CA ILE A 66 -18.50 18.22 15.02
C ILE A 66 -19.61 17.79 14.06
#